data_AF-R2NX16-F1
#
_entry.id   AF-R2NX16-F1
#
_cell.length_a   1.000
_cell.length_b   1.000
_cell.length_c   1.000
_cell.angle_alpha   90.00
_cell.angle_beta   90.00
_cell.angle_gamma   90.00
#
_symmetry.space_group_name_H-M   'P 1'
#
loop_
_entity.id
_entity.type
_entity.pdbx_description
1 polymer ?
#
loop_
_entity_poly.entity_id
_entity_poly.type
_entity_poly.pdbx_seq_one_letter_code
_entity_poly.pdbx_strand_id
1 'polypeptide(L)'
;MFRNTNRRCYNGYHVPLETMRYASWPPTYVECDCGNLAKHIVHYRRLPCGTPHFAQTWIWECPICGQKYRLPKGSFEFESIK
;
A
#
# COMPACT_ATOMS: atom_id res chain seq x y z
N MET A 1 6.04 1.06 17.81
CA MET A 1 6.53 2.43 17.59
C MET A 1 6.05 2.84 16.21
N PHE A 2 5.06 3.73 16.13
CA PHE A 2 4.59 4.23 14.83
C PHE A 2 5.73 5.02 14.19
N ARG A 3 6.25 4.52 13.07
CA ARG A 3 7.20 5.26 12.24
C ARG A 3 6.37 6.23 11.41
N ASN A 4 6.65 7.53 11.54
CA ASN A 4 5.96 8.56 10.78
C ASN A 4 6.10 8.27 9.29
N THR A 5 4.97 8.13 8.61
CA THR A 5 4.88 8.10 7.15
C THR A 5 4.42 9.47 6.67
N ASN A 6 4.81 9.89 5.47
CA ASN A 6 4.35 11.16 4.88
C ASN A 6 2.90 11.13 4.36
N ARG A 7 2.20 10.00 4.52
CA ARG A 7 0.80 9.77 4.10
C ARG A 7 0.10 8.87 5.11
N ARG A 8 -1.19 9.08 5.34
CA ARG A 8 -1.98 8.16 6.19
C ARG A 8 -2.08 6.79 5.55
N CYS A 9 -1.87 5.75 6.36
CA CYS A 9 -1.87 4.36 5.95
C CYS A 9 -3.05 3.61 6.57
N TYR A 10 -3.63 2.67 5.83
CA TYR A 10 -4.80 1.92 6.26
C TYR A 10 -4.66 0.42 5.97
N ASN A 11 -5.33 -0.40 6.79
CA ASN A 11 -5.45 -1.85 6.55
C ASN A 11 -6.54 -2.18 5.52
N GLY A 12 -6.76 -3.48 5.26
CA GLY A 12 -7.80 -3.95 4.34
C GLY A 12 -9.25 -3.59 4.71
N TYR A 13 -9.50 -3.15 5.95
CA TYR A 13 -10.79 -2.69 6.47
C TYR A 13 -10.89 -1.15 6.52
N HIS A 14 -9.97 -0.43 5.89
CA HIS A 14 -9.90 1.04 5.91
C HIS A 14 -9.72 1.65 7.31
N VAL A 15 -9.20 0.86 8.26
CA VAL A 15 -8.84 1.37 9.59
C VAL A 15 -7.44 1.98 9.52
N PRO A 16 -7.23 3.21 10.01
CA PRO A 16 -5.91 3.82 10.07
C PRO A 16 -4.93 2.94 10.85
N LEU A 17 -3.75 2.70 10.29
CA LEU A 17 -2.77 1.84 10.96
C LEU A 17 -2.31 2.44 12.29
N GLU A 18 -2.27 3.78 12.41
CA GLU A 18 -1.91 4.52 13.63
C GLU A 18 -2.77 4.20 14.86
N THR A 19 -3.98 3.68 14.65
CA THR A 19 -4.88 3.28 15.74
C THR A 19 -4.73 1.81 16.14
N MET A 20 -3.89 1.03 15.45
CA MET A 20 -3.78 -0.41 15.64
C MET A 20 -2.59 -0.78 16.54
N ARG A 21 -2.82 -1.63 17.55
CA ARG A 21 -1.73 -2.16 18.40
C ARG A 21 -0.74 -3.03 17.60
N TYR A 22 -1.24 -3.75 16.61
CA TYR A 22 -0.47 -4.61 15.70
C TYR A 22 -0.89 -4.31 14.26
N ALA A 23 -0.15 -3.43 13.59
CA ALA A 23 -0.39 -3.09 12.20
C ALA A 23 0.35 -4.05 11.26
N SER A 24 -0.33 -4.51 10.20
CA SER A 24 0.30 -5.25 9.12
C SER A 24 1.02 -4.28 8.17
N TRP A 25 2.26 -4.60 7.80
CA TRP A 25 3.06 -3.86 6.82
C TRP A 25 3.47 -4.79 5.68
N PRO A 26 3.47 -4.33 4.41
CA PRO A 26 3.06 -2.99 3.93
C PRO A 26 1.55 -2.71 4.10
N PRO A 27 1.12 -1.43 4.09
CA PRO A 27 -0.29 -1.09 4.23
C PRO A 27 -1.10 -1.49 3.00
N THR A 28 -2.38 -1.81 3.19
CA THR A 28 -3.27 -2.16 2.08
C THR A 28 -3.69 -0.93 1.29
N TYR A 29 -3.91 0.20 1.98
CA TYR A 29 -4.23 1.47 1.36
C TYR A 29 -3.41 2.62 1.92
N VAL A 30 -3.25 3.67 1.11
CA VAL A 30 -2.65 4.94 1.52
C VAL A 30 -3.52 6.10 1.05
N GLU A 31 -3.48 7.21 1.79
CA GLU A 31 -4.20 8.43 1.42
C GLU A 31 -3.63 9.05 0.15
N CYS A 32 -4.51 9.26 -0.82
CA CYS A 32 -4.21 9.97 -2.05
C CYS A 32 -4.51 11.46 -1.90
N ASP A 33 -3.79 12.29 -2.64
CA ASP A 33 -3.94 13.75 -2.62
C ASP A 33 -5.33 14.21 -3.10
N CYS A 34 -6.08 13.37 -3.82
CA CYS A 34 -7.47 13.63 -4.20
C CYS A 34 -8.50 13.33 -3.09
N GLY A 35 -8.06 12.96 -1.88
CA GLY A 35 -8.92 12.60 -0.75
C GLY A 35 -9.47 11.17 -0.77
N ASN A 36 -9.17 10.39 -1.81
CA ASN A 36 -9.50 8.98 -1.89
C ASN A 36 -8.36 8.08 -1.42
N LEU A 37 -8.58 6.77 -1.41
CA LEU A 37 -7.58 5.78 -1.00
C LEU A 37 -6.92 5.11 -2.22
N ALA A 38 -5.60 5.18 -2.27
CA ALA A 38 -4.81 4.42 -3.22
C ALA A 38 -4.59 2.99 -2.70
N LYS A 39 -4.83 2.00 -3.56
CA LYS A 39 -4.79 0.57 -3.21
C LYS A 39 -3.43 -0.02 -3.58
N HIS A 40 -2.92 -0.87 -2.70
CA HIS A 40 -1.68 -1.60 -2.92
C HIS A 40 -1.80 -2.54 -4.14
N ILE A 41 -0.87 -2.42 -5.08
CA ILE A 41 -0.81 -3.27 -6.26
C ILE A 41 -0.13 -4.59 -5.87
N VAL A 42 -0.89 -5.68 -5.97
CA VAL A 42 -0.40 -7.05 -5.80
C VAL A 42 -0.57 -7.80 -7.11
N HIS A 43 0.52 -8.40 -7.61
CA HIS A 43 0.44 -9.24 -8.80
C HIS A 43 0.17 -10.68 -8.38
N TYR A 44 -0.91 -11.24 -8.90
CA TYR A 44 -1.21 -12.65 -8.78
C TYR A 44 -0.64 -13.40 -9.97
N ARG A 45 0.11 -14.46 -9.70
CA ARG A 45 0.47 -15.47 -10.70
C ARG A 45 0.25 -16.87 -10.14
N ARG A 46 -0.17 -17.81 -10.98
CA ARG A 46 -0.10 -19.24 -10.66
C ARG A 46 1.26 -19.77 -11.08
N LEU A 47 1.95 -20.46 -10.18
CA LEU A 47 3.17 -21.17 -10.53
C LEU A 47 2.82 -22.40 -11.40
N PRO A 48 3.79 -22.96 -12.14
CA PRO A 48 3.56 -24.17 -12.94
C PRO A 48 2.99 -25.36 -12.14
N CYS A 49 3.29 -25.42 -10.84
CA CYS A 49 2.74 -26.42 -9.91
C CYS A 49 1.32 -26.12 -9.42
N GLY A 50 0.65 -25.07 -9.93
CA GLY A 50 -0.71 -24.67 -9.55
C GLY A 50 -0.78 -23.78 -8.30
N THR A 51 0.30 -23.65 -7.53
CA THR A 51 0.33 -22.84 -6.29
C THR A 51 0.13 -21.35 -6.59
N PRO A 52 -0.77 -20.65 -5.86
CA PRO A 52 -0.93 -19.21 -5.99
C PRO A 52 0.30 -18.47 -5.43
N HIS A 53 0.83 -17.54 -6.20
CA HIS A 53 1.96 -16.70 -5.81
C HIS A 53 1.57 -15.23 -5.94
N PHE A 54 1.58 -14.53 -4.80
CA PHE A 54 1.33 -13.09 -4.74
C PHE A 54 2.68 -12.38 -4.67
N ALA A 55 3.03 -11.69 -5.76
CA ALA A 55 4.17 -10.78 -5.76
C ALA A 55 3.66 -9.40 -5.31
N GLN A 56 3.96 -9.05 -4.06
CA GLN A 56 3.73 -7.70 -3.57
C GLN A 56 4.64 -6.74 -4.33
N THR A 57 4.06 -5.74 -4.98
CA THR A 57 4.84 -4.58 -5.42
C THR A 57 5.06 -3.65 -4.24
N TRP A 58 5.82 -2.59 -4.42
CA TRP A 58 5.85 -1.48 -3.46
C TRP A 58 5.17 -0.25 -4.06
N ILE A 59 4.05 -0.47 -4.76
CA ILE A 59 3.31 0.55 -5.50
C ILE A 59 1.85 0.53 -5.08
N TRP A 60 1.27 1.71 -4.88
CA TRP A 60 -0.14 1.95 -4.64
C TRP A 60 -0.70 2.82 -5.77
N GLU A 61 -1.93 2.57 -6.18
CA GLU A 61 -2.60 3.34 -7.22
C GLU A 61 -3.99 3.77 -6.77
N CYS A 62 -4.29 5.05 -6.96
CA CYS A 62 -5.61 5.59 -6.72
C CYS A 62 -6.55 5.19 -7.87
N PRO A 63 -7.66 4.48 -7.61
CA PRO A 63 -8.60 4.11 -8.65
C PRO A 63 -9.40 5.30 -9.20
N ILE A 64 -9.37 6.45 -8.52
CA ILE A 64 -10.16 7.64 -8.87
C ILE A 64 -9.37 8.59 -9.77
N CYS A 65 -8.16 9.00 -9.36
CA CYS A 65 -7.34 9.94 -10.13
C CYS A 65 -6.16 9.29 -10.87
N GLY A 66 -5.94 7.98 -10.70
CA GLY A 66 -4.82 7.26 -11.32
C GLY A 66 -3.45 7.57 -10.70
N GLN A 67 -3.37 8.43 -9.69
CA GLN A 67 -2.10 8.77 -9.05
C GLN A 67 -1.47 7.54 -8.41
N LYS A 68 -0.18 7.35 -8.68
CA LYS A 68 0.60 6.24 -8.14
C LYS A 68 1.59 6.72 -7.09
N TYR A 69 1.80 5.86 -6.10
CA TYR A 69 2.74 6.08 -5.01
C TYR A 69 3.64 4.86 -4.87
N ARG A 70 4.94 5.09 -4.73
CA ARG A 70 5.94 4.06 -4.51
C ARG A 70 6.49 4.18 -3.10
N LEU A 71 6.74 3.04 -2.45
CA LEU A 71 7.50 3.00 -1.21
C LEU A 71 8.89 2.40 -1.48
N PRO A 72 9.98 3.17 -1.42
CA PRO A 72 11.32 2.64 -1.57
C PRO A 72 11.62 1.57 -0.52
N LYS A 73 12.39 0.54 -0.89
CA LYS A 73 12.74 -0.56 0.02
C LYS A 73 13.52 0.00 1.22
N GLY A 74 13.03 -0.27 2.43
CA GLY A 74 13.64 0.23 3.67
C GLY A 74 13.19 1.65 4.07
N SER A 75 12.35 2.30 3.26
CA SER A 75 11.75 3.59 3.58
C SER A 75 10.36 3.44 4.21
N PHE A 76 9.90 4.53 4.83
CA PHE A 76 8.52 4.74 5.31
C PHE A 76 7.88 5.95 4.60
N GLU A 77 8.59 6.57 3.67
CA GLU A 77 8.12 7.71 2.90
C GLU A 77 7.71 7.29 1.50
N PHE A 78 6.50 7.68 1.13
CA PHE A 78 5.93 7.41 -0.18
C PHE A 78 6.35 8.48 -1.18
N GLU A 79 6.88 8.04 -2.31
CA GLU A 79 7.21 8.86 -3.46
C GLU A 79 6.02 8.86 -4.42
N SER A 80 5.60 10.04 -4.87
CA SER A 80 4.63 10.15 -5.96
C SER A 80 5.32 9.79 -7.28
N ILE A 81 4.75 8.87 -8.05
CA ILE A 81 5.27 8.47 -9.35
C ILE A 81 4.21 8.68 -10.43
N LYS A 82 4.64 9.10 -11.62
CA LYS A 82 3.80 9.29 -12.80
C LYS A 82 3.63 7.98 -13.57
#